data_AF-A0A7J8Q4F8-F1
#
_entry.id   AF-A0A7J8Q4F8-F1
#
_cell.length_a   1.000
_cell.length_b   1.000
_cell.length_c   1.000
_cell.angle_alpha   90.00
_cell.angle_beta   90.00
_cell.angle_gamma   90.00
#
_symmetry.space_group_name_H-M   'P 1'
#
loop_
_entity.id
_entity.type
_entity.pdbx_description
1 polymer ?
#
loop_
_entity_poly.entity_id
_entity_poly.type
_entity_poly.pdbx_seq_one_letter_code
_entity_poly.pdbx_strand_id
1 'polypeptide(L)'
;MCSMDSLYLRELDDTEVRIYTRSRMEAKWRPPTGSIIKINFDGAFEKKSSRSCSGIVARNTHGEVLVSRAIIHLNVGSPFATESIAYLWAVKT
;
A
#
# COMPACT_ATOMS: atom_id res chain seq x y z
N MET A 1 -13.61 -24.84 5.86
CA MET A 1 -12.91 -23.61 5.40
C MET A 1 -13.78 -22.96 4.35
N CYS A 2 -14.24 -21.74 4.62
CA CYS A 2 -15.39 -21.11 3.97
C CYS A 2 -15.03 -20.59 2.57
N SER A 3 -15.96 -20.72 1.63
CA SER A 3 -15.81 -20.38 0.21
C SER A 3 -15.50 -18.88 -0.07
N MET A 4 -15.56 -18.00 0.94
CA MET A 4 -15.31 -16.56 0.78
C MET A 4 -13.82 -16.22 0.63
N ASP A 5 -12.91 -16.92 1.32
CA ASP A 5 -11.47 -16.60 1.29
C ASP A 5 -10.88 -16.83 -0.12
N SER A 6 -11.36 -17.86 -0.82
CA SER A 6 -10.88 -18.20 -2.16
C SER A 6 -11.41 -17.26 -3.25
N LEU A 7 -12.58 -16.65 -3.06
CA LEU A 7 -13.14 -15.72 -4.05
C LEU A 7 -12.43 -14.36 -3.96
N TYR A 8 -12.15 -13.91 -2.74
CA TYR A 8 -11.45 -12.65 -2.48
C TYR A 8 -10.02 -12.65 -3.02
N LEU A 9 -9.27 -13.75 -2.82
CA LEU A 9 -7.92 -13.88 -3.38
C LEU A 9 -7.92 -13.90 -4.91
N ARG A 10 -8.95 -14.50 -5.52
CA ARG A 10 -9.09 -14.59 -6.98
C ARG A 10 -9.42 -13.23 -7.61
N GLU A 11 -10.25 -12.42 -6.95
CA GLU A 11 -10.53 -11.04 -7.40
C GLU A 11 -9.28 -10.16 -7.35
N LEU A 12 -8.41 -10.34 -6.36
CA LEU A 12 -7.14 -9.62 -6.25
C LEU A 12 -6.15 -10.04 -7.34
N ASP A 13 -6.00 -11.34 -7.60
CA ASP A 13 -5.15 -11.86 -8.69
C ASP A 13 -5.65 -11.36 -10.07
N ASP A 14 -6.96 -11.44 -10.32
CA ASP A 14 -7.58 -10.95 -11.56
C ASP A 14 -7.39 -9.42 -11.73
N THR A 15 -7.34 -8.69 -10.62
CA THR A 15 -7.09 -7.24 -10.61
C THR A 15 -5.62 -6.93 -10.92
N GLU A 16 -4.65 -7.64 -10.32
CA GLU A 16 -3.23 -7.49 -10.63
C GLU A 16 -2.92 -7.77 -12.10
N VAL A 17 -3.47 -8.85 -12.65
CA VAL A 17 -3.30 -9.22 -14.07
C VAL A 17 -3.88 -8.15 -15.00
N ARG A 18 -5.04 -7.58 -14.66
CA ARG A 18 -5.65 -6.48 -15.45
C ARG A 18 -4.83 -5.19 -15.40
N ILE A 19 -4.19 -4.88 -14.28
CA ILE A 19 -3.33 -3.69 -14.13
C ILE A 19 -2.07 -3.84 -14.99
N TYR A 20 -1.43 -5.01 -14.98
CA TYR A 20 -0.23 -5.26 -15.80
C TYR A 20 -0.51 -5.22 -17.31
N THR A 21 -1.71 -5.63 -17.72
CA THR A 21 -2.09 -5.68 -19.15
C THR A 21 -2.52 -4.31 -19.69
N ARG A 22 -2.98 -3.40 -18.83
CA ARG A 22 -3.34 -2.03 -19.21
C ARG A 22 -2.07 -1.20 -19.33
N SER A 23 -1.44 -1.24 -20.51
CA SER A 23 -0.43 -0.30 -21.03
C SER A 23 0.11 0.70 -19.99
N ARG A 24 1.38 0.51 -19.60
CA ARG A 24 2.21 1.38 -18.76
C ARG A 24 2.29 2.79 -19.35
N MET A 25 1.20 3.55 -19.28
CA MET A 25 1.28 5.00 -19.27
C MET A 25 1.91 5.32 -17.92
N GLU A 26 3.20 5.65 -17.92
CA GLU A 26 3.86 6.22 -16.74
C GLU A 26 3.19 7.56 -16.43
N ALA A 27 2.07 7.50 -15.71
CA ALA A 27 1.42 8.66 -15.16
C ALA A 27 2.39 9.24 -14.14
N LYS A 28 3.17 10.24 -14.58
CA LYS A 28 4.05 10.99 -13.69
C LYS A 28 3.21 11.47 -12.51
N TRP A 29 3.67 11.18 -11.30
CA TRP A 29 3.00 11.63 -10.09
C TRP A 29 2.83 13.16 -10.16
N ARG A 30 1.62 13.64 -9.88
CA ARG A 30 1.29 15.06 -9.78
C ARG A 30 0.75 15.34 -8.38
N PRO A 31 1.09 16.49 -7.78
CA PRO A 31 0.44 16.93 -6.56
C PRO A 31 -1.08 17.05 -6.77
N PRO A 32 -1.89 16.75 -5.75
CA PRO A 32 -3.32 17.03 -5.82
C PRO A 32 -3.56 18.56 -5.84
N THR A 33 -4.72 18.99 -6.32
CA THR A 33 -5.13 20.40 -6.32
C THR A 33 -5.93 20.75 -5.06
N GLY A 34 -5.99 22.05 -4.73
CA GLY A 34 -6.78 22.56 -3.60
C GLY A 34 -6.10 22.38 -2.24
N SER A 35 -6.86 21.93 -1.24
CA SER A 35 -6.42 21.71 0.15
C SER A 35 -6.25 20.22 0.50
N ILE A 36 -6.03 19.37 -0.50
CA ILE A 36 -5.93 17.92 -0.34
C ILE A 36 -4.52 17.51 0.06
N ILE A 37 -4.42 16.62 1.04
CA ILE A 37 -3.17 15.92 1.37
C ILE A 37 -3.21 14.55 0.69
N LYS A 38 -2.14 14.21 -0.04
CA LYS A 38 -1.96 12.87 -0.62
C LYS A 38 -1.12 12.01 0.32
N ILE A 39 -1.70 10.91 0.78
CA ILE A 39 -0.99 9.90 1.57
C ILE A 39 -0.62 8.74 0.64
N ASN A 40 0.68 8.50 0.50
CA ASN A 40 1.24 7.32 -0.15
C ASN A 40 1.69 6.35 0.94
N PHE A 41 1.38 5.08 0.80
CA PHE A 41 1.85 4.03 1.72
C PHE A 41 2.29 2.80 0.93
N ASP A 42 3.15 2.01 1.54
CA ASP A 42 3.69 0.76 0.96
C ASP A 42 4.12 -0.19 2.09
N GLY A 43 3.99 -1.49 1.86
CA GLY A 43 4.38 -2.51 2.81
C GLY A 43 5.54 -3.37 2.31
N ALA A 44 6.67 -3.39 3.02
CA ALA A 44 7.79 -4.29 2.74
C ALA A 44 7.74 -5.54 3.62
N PHE A 45 7.77 -6.75 3.04
CA PHE A 45 7.70 -8.01 3.78
C PHE A 45 9.01 -8.82 3.71
N GLU A 46 9.49 -9.30 4.86
CA GLU A 46 10.64 -10.21 4.97
C GLU A 46 10.18 -11.61 5.41
N LYS A 47 10.17 -12.55 4.46
CA LYS A 47 9.70 -13.93 4.69
C LYS A 47 10.50 -14.71 5.75
N LYS A 48 11.83 -14.53 5.80
CA LYS A 48 12.70 -15.32 6.70
C LYS A 48 12.43 -15.06 8.18
N SER A 49 12.13 -13.81 8.52
CA SER A 49 11.90 -13.37 9.89
C SER A 49 10.42 -13.15 10.22
N SER A 50 9.54 -13.31 9.22
CA SER A 50 8.12 -12.93 9.31
C SER A 50 7.94 -11.49 9.82
N ARG A 51 8.77 -10.57 9.32
CA ARG A 51 8.72 -9.15 9.64
C ARG A 51 8.14 -8.38 8.49
N SER A 52 7.57 -7.24 8.78
CA SER A 52 7.26 -6.25 7.77
C SER A 52 7.63 -4.84 8.19
N CYS A 53 7.66 -3.93 7.23
CA CYS A 53 7.81 -2.51 7.45
C CYS A 53 6.73 -1.76 6.66
N SER A 54 6.06 -0.82 7.29
CA SER A 54 5.15 0.10 6.63
C SER A 54 5.86 1.42 6.36
N GLY A 55 5.94 1.83 5.09
CA GLY A 55 6.38 3.16 4.69
C GLY A 55 5.17 4.05 4.41
N ILE A 56 5.17 5.28 4.93
CA ILE A 56 4.08 6.25 4.75
C ILE A 56 4.69 7.62 4.45
N VAL A 57 4.17 8.30 3.42
CA VAL A 57 4.55 9.67 3.06
C VAL A 57 3.29 10.47 2.76
N ALA A 58 3.07 11.55 3.51
CA ALA A 58 2.00 12.51 3.27
C ALA A 58 2.58 13.77 2.62
N ARG A 59 1.98 14.21 1.51
CA ARG A 59 2.40 15.40 0.76
C ARG A 59 1.26 16.39 0.58
N ASN A 60 1.59 17.68 0.61
CA ASN A 60 0.64 18.74 0.28
C ASN A 60 0.50 18.93 -1.24
N THR A 61 -0.28 19.93 -1.65
CA THR A 61 -0.54 20.29 -3.05
C THR A 61 0.64 20.94 -3.77
N HIS A 62 1.69 21.35 -3.05
CA HIS A 62 2.98 21.75 -3.63
C HIS A 62 3.94 20.55 -3.80
N GLY A 63 3.53 19.36 -3.34
CA GLY A 63 4.34 18.16 -3.33
C GLY A 63 5.37 18.08 -2.21
N GLU A 64 5.33 19.03 -1.28
CA GLU A 64 6.17 19.05 -0.08
C GLU A 64 5.73 17.95 0.87
N VAL A 65 6.72 17.28 1.49
CA VAL A 65 6.45 16.22 2.47
C VAL A 65 6.07 16.87 3.79
N LEU A 66 4.85 16.61 4.24
CA LEU A 66 4.37 17.02 5.56
C LEU A 66 4.70 15.99 6.64
N VAL A 67 4.60 14.70 6.28
CA VAL A 67 4.86 13.57 7.17
C VAL A 67 5.59 12.47 6.40
N SER A 68 6.58 11.86 7.06
CA SER A 68 7.21 10.62 6.61
C SER A 68 7.34 9.69 7.82
N ARG A 69 6.92 8.42 7.68
CA ARG A 69 6.98 7.44 8.76
C ARG A 69 7.39 6.06 8.22
N ALA A 70 8.18 5.36 9.00
CA ALA A 70 8.49 3.95 8.82
C ALA A 70 8.16 3.19 10.11
N ILE A 71 7.45 2.07 10.02
CA ILE A 71 7.01 1.29 11.19
C ILE A 71 7.34 -0.17 10.98
N ILE A 72 8.07 -0.80 11.91
CA ILE A 72 8.40 -2.22 11.84
C ILE A 72 7.30 -3.02 12.55
N HIS A 73 6.87 -4.10 11.91
CA HIS A 73 5.94 -5.08 12.45
C HIS A 73 6.60 -6.45 12.55
N LEU A 74 6.33 -7.13 13.66
CA LEU A 74 6.80 -8.49 13.92
C LEU A 74 5.64 -9.47 13.72
N ASN A 75 5.97 -10.72 13.39
CA ASN A 75 5.02 -11.82 13.27
C ASN A 75 3.92 -11.57 12.22
N VAL A 76 4.28 -10.97 11.09
CA VAL A 76 3.36 -10.77 9.97
C VAL A 76 3.38 -12.01 9.08
N GLY A 77 2.19 -12.53 8.78
CA GLY A 77 2.05 -13.83 8.12
C GLY A 77 2.18 -13.82 6.61
N SER A 78 2.09 -12.65 5.95
CA SER A 78 2.11 -12.58 4.48
C SER A 78 2.44 -11.18 3.94
N PRO A 79 2.88 -11.10 2.66
CA PRO A 79 2.96 -9.84 1.92
C PRO A 79 1.60 -9.13 1.83
N PHE A 80 0.52 -9.86 1.62
CA PHE A 80 -0.83 -9.28 1.57
C PHE A 80 -1.23 -8.58 2.88
N ALA A 81 -0.97 -9.23 4.02
CA ALA A 81 -1.19 -8.63 5.33
C ALA A 81 -0.31 -7.40 5.55
N THR A 82 0.89 -7.40 4.98
CA THR A 82 1.84 -6.28 5.06
C THR A 82 1.31 -5.02 4.40
N GLU A 83 0.74 -5.12 3.19
CA GLU A 83 0.08 -3.99 2.51
C GLU A 83 -1.12 -3.46 3.30
N SER A 84 -1.93 -4.38 3.83
CA SER A 84 -3.11 -4.05 4.63
C SER A 84 -2.73 -3.32 5.93
N ILE A 85 -1.63 -3.72 6.56
CA ILE A 85 -1.09 -3.05 7.75
C ILE A 85 -0.57 -1.65 7.39
N ALA A 86 0.15 -1.49 6.27
CA ALA A 86 0.62 -0.18 5.81
C ALA A 86 -0.55 0.78 5.56
N TYR A 87 -1.62 0.31 4.91
CA TYR A 87 -2.86 1.07 4.75
C TYR A 87 -3.47 1.48 6.10
N LEU A 88 -3.61 0.54 7.04
CA LEU A 88 -4.17 0.81 8.36
C LEU A 88 -3.40 1.92 9.09
N TRP A 89 -2.07 1.90 9.04
CA TRP A 89 -1.25 2.93 9.65
C TRP A 89 -1.33 4.26 8.92
N ALA A 90 -1.44 4.25 7.59
CA ALA A 90 -1.62 5.46 6.80
C ALA A 90 -2.90 6.21 7.18
N VAL A 91 -3.99 5.49 7.46
CA VAL A 91 -5.28 6.09 7.86
C VAL A 91 -5.32 6.48 9.34
N LYS A 92 -4.56 5.79 10.20
CA LYS A 92 -4.45 6.12 11.64
C LYS A 92 -3.49 7.27 11.96
N THR A 93 -2.77 7.78 10.95
CA THR A 93 -1.72 8.79 11.13
C THR A 93 -2.30 10.16 11.51
#